data_AF-A0A817ENH2-F1
#
_entry.id   AF-A0A817ENH2-F1
#
_cell.length_a   1.000
_cell.length_b   1.000
_cell.length_c   1.000
_cell.angle_alpha   90.00
_cell.angle_beta   90.00
_cell.angle_gamma   90.00
#
_symmetry.space_group_name_H-M   'P 1'
#
loop_
_entity.id
_entity.type
_entity.pdbx_description
1 polymer ?
#
loop_
_entity_poly.entity_id
_entity_poly.type
_entity_poly.pdbx_seq_one_letter_code
_entity_poly.pdbx_strand_id
1 'polypeptide(L)'
;MLFFICVCLLVYIPHTSIQDVSIPTKTHQYPLRRTVTPNNTEAIENLIRWLTEQQYQYEIAYYALRLNNVFPNFAKLFHERSEQKFSDVKGLIRLSQLLNLDVNLKFISSSSVNRPIRFLSPDRINKTNFVEFFSILKSQECETTFTQLSSVYRQAISMTASIQIYLKEKLLMRQILTCKLTSDLYVKLDRFIKPSSNDRSIPFSLMFVDSRAKLM
;
A
#
# COMPACT_ATOMS: atom_id res chain seq x y z
N MET A 1 -13.27 -24.95 37.91
CA MET A 1 -12.72 -24.11 39.00
C MET A 1 -11.30 -23.62 38.75
N LEU A 2 -10.38 -24.43 38.20
CA LEU A 2 -8.99 -24.01 37.92
C LEU A 2 -8.84 -22.88 36.87
N PHE A 3 -9.80 -22.72 35.94
CA PHE A 3 -9.75 -21.65 34.94
C PHE A 3 -10.05 -20.25 35.52
N PHE A 4 -10.80 -20.17 36.63
CA PHE A 4 -11.21 -18.89 37.22
C PHE A 4 -10.09 -18.25 38.05
N ILE A 5 -9.15 -19.05 38.57
CA ILE A 5 -8.02 -18.57 39.38
C ILE A 5 -6.97 -17.85 38.50
N CYS A 6 -6.74 -18.29 37.27
CA CYS A 6 -5.78 -17.65 36.36
C CYS A 6 -6.20 -16.25 35.90
N VAL A 7 -7.50 -15.98 35.79
CA VAL A 7 -8.00 -14.65 35.39
C VAL A 7 -7.86 -13.63 36.53
N CYS A 8 -8.01 -14.05 37.78
CA CYS A 8 -7.86 -13.17 38.95
C CYS A 8 -6.39 -12.76 39.20
N LEU A 9 -5.41 -13.58 38.81
CA LEU A 9 -3.98 -13.25 38.96
C LEU A 9 -3.49 -12.19 37.96
N LEU A 10 -4.22 -11.94 36.86
CA LEU A 10 -3.86 -10.90 35.89
C LEU A 10 -4.36 -9.49 36.27
N VAL A 11 -5.22 -9.37 37.30
CA VAL A 11 -5.80 -8.09 37.74
C VAL A 11 -5.14 -7.56 39.04
N TYR A 12 -4.30 -8.35 39.71
CA TYR A 12 -3.62 -7.93 40.92
C TYR A 12 -2.30 -7.20 40.62
N ILE A 13 -2.42 -5.94 40.20
CA ILE A 13 -1.30 -4.98 40.25
C ILE A 13 -1.26 -4.43 41.68
N PRO A 14 -0.22 -4.69 42.48
CA PRO A 14 -0.11 -4.03 43.76
C PRO A 14 0.20 -2.55 43.50
N HIS A 15 -0.61 -1.65 44.09
CA HIS A 15 -0.23 -0.26 44.27
C HIS A 15 0.94 -0.19 45.26
N THR A 16 2.15 -0.45 44.77
CA THR A 16 3.36 -0.08 45.51
C THR A 16 3.57 1.42 45.37
N SER A 17 3.47 2.09 46.51
CA SER A 17 3.83 3.48 46.73
C SER A 17 5.16 3.81 46.07
N ILE A 18 5.15 4.78 45.16
CA ILE A 18 6.34 5.43 44.63
C ILE A 18 7.02 6.14 45.81
N GLN A 19 8.10 5.54 46.33
CA GLN A 19 9.05 6.28 47.17
C GLN A 19 9.92 7.13 46.25
N ASP A 20 10.10 8.39 46.64
CA ASP A 20 10.90 9.40 45.95
C ASP A 20 12.35 8.93 45.77
N VAL A 21 12.64 8.36 44.60
CA VAL A 21 14.01 8.17 44.14
C VAL A 21 14.42 9.45 43.44
N SER A 22 15.16 10.30 44.15
CA SER A 22 15.85 11.45 43.58
C SER A 22 16.82 10.97 42.50
N ILE A 23 16.46 11.21 41.23
CA ILE A 23 17.30 10.91 40.08
C ILE A 23 18.48 11.88 40.11
N PRO A 24 19.75 11.41 40.17
CA PRO A 24 20.88 12.30 40.01
C PRO A 24 20.86 12.83 38.57
N THR A 25 20.65 14.14 38.44
CA THR A 25 20.74 14.91 37.20
C THR A 25 22.16 14.88 36.66
N LYS A 26 22.48 13.84 35.90
CA LYS A 26 23.44 13.92 34.81
C LYS A 26 22.71 13.52 33.55
N THR A 27 22.16 14.51 32.86
CA THR A 27 21.71 14.39 31.48
C THR A 27 22.93 14.08 30.60
N HIS A 28 23.31 12.81 30.53
CA HIS A 28 23.93 12.31 29.31
C HIS A 28 22.85 12.38 28.24
N GLN A 29 22.87 13.47 27.48
CA GLN A 29 22.23 13.51 26.17
C GLN A 29 22.88 12.39 25.36
N TYR A 30 22.24 11.23 25.31
CA TYR A 30 22.58 10.21 24.34
C TYR A 30 22.41 10.86 22.96
N PRO A 31 23.47 10.97 22.13
CA PRO A 31 23.30 11.40 20.76
C PRO A 31 22.63 10.24 20.02
N LEU A 32 21.30 10.14 20.11
CA LEU A 32 20.48 9.24 19.31
C LEU A 32 20.31 9.77 17.87
N ARG A 33 21.29 10.51 17.36
CA ARG A 33 21.45 10.74 15.92
C ARG A 33 22.08 9.49 15.32
N ARG A 34 21.28 8.41 15.18
CA ARG A 34 21.61 7.38 14.18
C ARG A 34 21.69 8.09 12.83
N THR A 35 22.77 7.82 12.10
CA THR A 35 23.15 8.47 10.85
C THR A 35 22.07 8.23 9.78
N VAL A 36 21.16 9.18 9.62
CA VAL A 36 20.38 9.32 8.40
C VAL A 36 21.37 9.68 7.30
N THR A 37 21.62 8.75 6.38
CA THR A 37 22.45 9.00 5.21
C THR A 37 21.61 9.63 4.10
N PRO A 38 22.21 10.46 3.21
CA PRO A 38 21.53 11.00 2.04
C PRO A 38 20.84 9.93 1.19
N ASN A 39 21.47 8.75 1.06
CA ASN A 39 20.91 7.61 0.33
C ASN A 39 19.57 7.13 0.91
N ASN A 40 19.42 7.16 2.24
CA ASN A 40 18.18 6.74 2.88
C ASN A 40 17.04 7.75 2.67
N THR A 41 17.36 9.04 2.66
CA THR A 41 16.41 10.12 2.32
C THR A 41 15.96 10.01 0.86
N GLU A 42 16.90 9.77 -0.06
CA GLU A 42 16.61 9.57 -1.48
C GLU A 42 15.74 8.33 -1.72
N ALA A 43 15.99 7.23 -1.00
CA ALA A 43 15.18 6.02 -1.09
C ALA A 43 13.72 6.26 -0.67
N ILE A 44 13.50 7.02 0.40
CA ILE A 44 12.15 7.41 0.84
C ILE A 44 11.51 8.38 -0.16
N GLU A 45 12.27 9.33 -0.70
CA GLU A 45 11.78 10.25 -1.74
C GLU A 45 11.29 9.49 -2.99
N ASN A 46 12.12 8.57 -3.48
CA ASN A 46 11.77 7.73 -4.63
C ASN A 46 10.56 6.83 -4.34
N LEU A 47 10.42 6.33 -3.11
CA LEU A 47 9.23 5.58 -2.70
C LEU A 47 7.98 6.45 -2.70
N ILE A 48 8.06 7.67 -2.17
CA ILE A 48 6.93 8.62 -2.18
C ILE A 48 6.52 8.95 -3.61
N ARG A 49 7.49 9.18 -4.50
CA ARG A 49 7.25 9.41 -5.93
C ARG A 49 6.51 8.24 -6.57
N TRP A 50 7.02 7.03 -6.36
CA TRP A 50 6.40 5.82 -6.91
C TRP A 50 4.97 5.62 -6.41
N LEU A 51 4.73 5.74 -5.10
CA LEU A 51 3.39 5.57 -4.52
C LEU A 51 2.42 6.65 -5.03
N THR A 52 2.91 7.86 -5.27
CA THR A 52 2.13 8.94 -5.88
C THR A 52 1.75 8.59 -7.32
N GLU A 53 2.69 8.10 -8.13
CA GLU A 53 2.40 7.63 -9.50
C GLU A 53 1.37 6.49 -9.52
N GLN A 54 1.50 5.53 -8.60
CA GLN A 54 0.53 4.43 -8.45
C GLN A 54 -0.85 4.95 -8.04
N GLN A 55 -0.93 5.91 -7.12
CA GLN A 55 -2.19 6.54 -6.70
C GLN A 55 -2.94 7.15 -7.89
N TYR A 56 -2.25 7.93 -8.73
CA TYR A 56 -2.84 8.54 -9.91
C TYR A 56 -3.29 7.50 -10.95
N GLN A 57 -2.52 6.42 -11.13
CA GLN A 57 -2.90 5.33 -12.05
C GLN A 57 -4.22 4.66 -11.62
N TYR A 58 -4.37 4.39 -10.32
CA TYR A 58 -5.62 3.88 -9.77
C TYR A 58 -6.79 4.85 -9.91
N GLU A 59 -6.54 6.14 -9.72
CA GLU A 59 -7.56 7.17 -9.88
C GLU A 59 -8.06 7.28 -11.33
N ILE A 60 -7.15 7.23 -12.30
CA ILE A 60 -7.51 7.20 -13.73
C ILE A 60 -8.34 5.97 -14.06
N ALA A 61 -7.96 4.79 -13.55
CA ALA A 61 -8.73 3.55 -13.77
C ALA A 61 -10.14 3.62 -13.16
N TYR A 62 -10.27 4.22 -11.98
CA TYR A 62 -11.56 4.50 -11.35
C TYR A 62 -12.45 5.39 -12.23
N TYR A 63 -11.94 6.54 -12.68
CA TYR A 63 -12.72 7.46 -13.51
C TYR A 63 -13.08 6.84 -14.87
N ALA A 64 -12.17 6.07 -15.47
CA ALA A 64 -12.46 5.36 -16.72
C ALA A 64 -13.65 4.39 -16.57
N LEU A 65 -13.71 3.61 -15.48
CA LEU A 65 -14.84 2.71 -15.25
C LEU A 65 -16.14 3.45 -14.87
N ARG A 66 -16.02 4.48 -14.03
CA ARG A 66 -17.16 5.28 -13.57
C ARG A 66 -17.83 6.04 -14.70
N LEU A 67 -17.06 6.72 -15.56
CA LEU A 67 -17.61 7.53 -16.66
C LEU A 67 -18.35 6.68 -17.69
N ASN A 68 -17.91 5.43 -17.88
CA ASN A 68 -18.58 4.48 -18.77
C ASN A 68 -19.76 3.74 -18.11
N ASN A 69 -19.98 3.91 -16.80
CA ASN A 69 -20.96 3.13 -16.01
C ASN A 69 -20.77 1.60 -16.14
N VAL A 70 -19.52 1.14 -16.18
CA VAL A 70 -19.17 -0.27 -16.37
C VAL A 70 -18.40 -0.78 -15.16
N PHE A 71 -18.74 -1.98 -14.68
CA PHE A 71 -18.06 -2.68 -13.58
C PHE A 71 -17.89 -1.85 -12.29
N PRO A 72 -19.00 -1.49 -11.62
CA PRO A 72 -18.98 -0.60 -10.46
C PRO A 72 -18.15 -1.12 -9.28
N ASN A 73 -18.00 -2.44 -9.11
CA ASN A 73 -17.19 -2.98 -8.02
C ASN A 73 -15.69 -2.89 -8.34
N PHE A 74 -15.28 -3.07 -9.60
CA PHE A 74 -13.92 -2.76 -10.03
C PHE A 74 -13.58 -1.27 -9.93
N ALA A 75 -14.53 -0.40 -10.28
CA ALA A 75 -14.36 1.04 -10.06
C ALA A 75 -14.12 1.33 -8.57
N LYS A 76 -14.97 0.78 -7.70
CA LYS A 76 -14.81 0.91 -6.25
C LYS A 76 -13.46 0.39 -5.76
N LEU A 77 -13.02 -0.79 -6.23
CA LEU A 77 -11.72 -1.36 -5.90
C LEU A 77 -10.58 -0.39 -6.26
N PHE A 78 -10.56 0.17 -7.46
CA PHE A 78 -9.49 1.11 -7.84
C PHE A 78 -9.52 2.40 -7.04
N HIS A 79 -10.71 2.90 -6.69
CA HIS A 79 -10.83 4.06 -5.81
C HIS A 79 -10.23 3.76 -4.43
N GLU A 80 -10.58 2.63 -3.82
CA GLU A 80 -10.02 2.21 -2.53
C GLU A 80 -8.49 2.02 -2.60
N ARG A 81 -7.96 1.50 -3.71
CA ARG A 81 -6.51 1.41 -3.93
C ARG A 81 -5.85 2.78 -4.06
N SER A 82 -6.48 3.72 -4.76
CA SER A 82 -5.98 5.08 -4.90
C SER A 82 -5.90 5.78 -3.53
N GLU A 83 -7.00 5.79 -2.77
CA GLU A 83 -7.05 6.35 -1.42
C GLU A 83 -6.01 5.71 -0.49
N GLN A 84 -5.81 4.39 -0.63
CA GLN A 84 -4.80 3.68 0.14
C GLN A 84 -3.38 4.15 -0.17
N LYS A 85 -3.00 4.25 -1.46
CA LYS A 85 -1.66 4.75 -1.84
C LYS A 85 -1.48 6.21 -1.41
N PHE A 86 -2.54 7.03 -1.49
CA PHE A 86 -2.51 8.41 -1.00
C PHE A 86 -2.27 8.49 0.52
N SER A 87 -2.94 7.62 1.29
CA SER A 87 -2.71 7.52 2.73
C SER A 87 -1.29 7.09 3.07
N ASP A 88 -0.70 6.19 2.28
CA ASP A 88 0.67 5.72 2.48
C ASP A 88 1.69 6.84 2.18
N VAL A 89 1.46 7.63 1.11
CA VAL A 89 2.23 8.84 0.79
C VAL A 89 2.19 9.84 1.95
N LYS A 90 0.99 10.16 2.47
CA LYS A 90 0.84 11.08 3.62
C LYS A 90 1.59 10.58 4.85
N GLY A 91 1.51 9.27 5.13
CA GLY A 91 2.18 8.67 6.26
C GLY A 91 3.71 8.76 6.15
N LEU A 92 4.27 8.51 4.96
CA LEU A 92 5.70 8.66 4.70
C LEU A 92 6.15 10.12 4.83
N ILE A 93 5.41 11.08 4.27
CA ILE A 93 5.74 12.52 4.40
C ILE A 93 5.75 12.94 5.87
N ARG A 94 4.72 12.57 6.64
CA ARG A 94 4.64 12.88 8.08
C ARG A 94 5.79 12.25 8.86
N LEU A 95 6.14 11.01 8.54
CA LEU A 95 7.26 10.32 9.17
C LEU A 95 8.61 10.98 8.83
N SER A 96 8.78 11.40 7.59
CA SER A 96 9.96 12.17 7.14
C SER A 96 10.10 13.49 7.90
N GLN A 97 9.00 14.23 8.08
CA GLN A 97 8.99 15.46 8.87
C GLN A 97 9.36 15.22 10.34
N LEU A 98 8.77 14.19 10.98
CA LEU A 98 9.08 13.84 12.37
C LEU A 98 10.54 13.46 12.59
N LEU A 99 11.20 12.96 11.55
CA LEU A 99 12.59 12.51 11.60
C LEU A 99 13.56 13.54 11.00
N ASN A 100 13.07 14.73 10.65
CA ASN A 100 13.84 15.80 10.00
C ASN A 100 14.58 15.31 8.74
N LEU A 101 13.93 14.48 7.93
CA LEU A 101 14.43 14.08 6.62
C LEU A 101 14.12 15.19 5.61
N ASP A 102 15.14 15.68 4.93
CA ASP A 102 15.01 16.69 3.87
C ASP A 102 14.55 16.03 2.56
N VAL A 103 13.30 15.57 2.54
CA VAL A 103 12.70 14.93 1.36
C VAL A 103 12.23 16.01 0.39
N ASN A 104 12.74 15.99 -0.84
CA ASN A 104 12.36 16.96 -1.85
C ASN A 104 11.01 16.59 -2.51
N LEU A 105 9.93 17.23 -2.08
CA LEU A 105 8.57 16.96 -2.59
C LEU A 105 8.21 17.78 -3.85
N LYS A 106 9.15 18.49 -4.48
CA LYS A 106 8.87 19.31 -5.68
C LYS A 106 8.34 18.51 -6.87
N PHE A 107 8.57 17.19 -6.89
CA PHE A 107 8.01 16.31 -7.94
C PHE A 107 6.49 16.11 -7.82
N ILE A 108 5.89 16.37 -6.66
CA ILE A 108 4.44 16.21 -6.47
C ILE A 108 3.67 17.31 -7.22
N SER A 109 4.26 18.49 -7.40
CA SER A 109 3.68 19.59 -8.15
C SER A 109 4.11 19.64 -9.61
N SER A 110 5.11 18.86 -10.03
CA SER A 110 5.54 18.83 -11.42
C SER A 110 4.60 17.97 -12.26
N SER A 111 4.17 18.51 -13.39
CA SER A 111 3.40 17.84 -14.46
C SER A 111 4.13 16.64 -15.09
N SER A 112 5.22 16.13 -14.49
CA SER A 112 5.96 14.95 -14.90
C SER A 112 5.40 13.64 -14.33
N VAL A 113 4.42 13.71 -13.41
CA VAL A 113 3.52 12.59 -13.07
C VAL A 113 2.50 12.32 -14.21
N ASN A 114 2.75 12.88 -15.41
CA ASN A 114 1.94 12.74 -16.63
C ASN A 114 2.51 11.73 -17.64
N ARG A 115 3.09 10.62 -17.20
CA ARG A 115 3.05 9.43 -18.08
C ARG A 115 1.90 8.56 -17.63
N PRO A 116 0.65 8.88 -18.02
CA PRO A 116 -0.42 7.92 -17.88
C PRO A 116 0.06 6.67 -18.61
N ILE A 117 0.13 5.57 -17.87
CA ILE A 117 0.03 4.25 -18.46
C ILE A 117 -1.28 4.30 -19.27
N ARG A 118 -1.18 4.41 -20.60
CA ARG A 118 -2.31 4.49 -21.55
C ARG A 118 -3.11 3.18 -21.49
N PHE A 119 -3.85 2.92 -20.41
CA PHE A 119 -4.34 1.55 -20.16
C PHE A 119 -5.83 1.37 -20.07
N LEU A 120 -6.61 2.44 -19.97
CA LEU A 120 -8.05 2.38 -20.15
C LEU A 120 -8.49 3.66 -20.85
N SER A 121 -8.35 3.73 -22.19
CA SER A 121 -9.14 4.71 -22.92
C SER A 121 -10.60 4.27 -22.77
N PRO A 122 -11.53 5.18 -22.40
CA PRO A 122 -12.96 4.88 -22.28
C PRO A 122 -13.50 4.05 -23.46
N ASP A 123 -12.97 4.30 -24.65
CA ASP A 123 -13.41 3.72 -25.91
C ASP A 123 -12.86 2.30 -26.21
N ARG A 124 -12.03 1.70 -25.34
CA ARG A 124 -11.32 0.43 -25.65
C ARG A 124 -11.29 -0.60 -24.51
N ILE A 125 -12.31 -0.68 -23.67
CA ILE A 125 -12.46 -1.81 -22.75
C ILE A 125 -12.95 -3.04 -23.55
N ASN A 126 -12.02 -3.72 -24.22
CA ASN A 126 -12.23 -4.98 -24.93
C ASN A 126 -11.69 -6.15 -24.07
N LYS A 127 -12.29 -7.35 -24.21
CA LYS A 127 -11.90 -8.66 -23.65
C LYS A 127 -10.41 -8.80 -23.29
N THR A 128 -9.51 -8.60 -24.26
CA THR A 128 -8.07 -8.79 -24.08
C THR A 128 -7.48 -7.73 -23.17
N ASN A 129 -7.89 -6.48 -23.36
CA ASN A 129 -7.37 -5.34 -22.62
C ASN A 129 -7.68 -5.44 -21.12
N PHE A 130 -8.84 -5.99 -20.72
CA PHE A 130 -9.22 -6.05 -19.31
C PHE A 130 -8.52 -7.18 -18.53
N VAL A 131 -8.36 -8.37 -19.11
CA VAL A 131 -7.60 -9.46 -18.47
C VAL A 131 -6.10 -9.17 -18.49
N GLU A 132 -5.60 -8.64 -19.61
CA GLU A 132 -4.21 -8.17 -19.73
C GLU A 132 -3.93 -7.03 -18.74
N PHE A 133 -4.87 -6.11 -18.55
CA PHE A 133 -4.80 -5.09 -17.52
C PHE A 133 -4.62 -5.70 -16.12
N PHE A 134 -5.42 -6.69 -15.74
CA PHE A 134 -5.26 -7.34 -14.43
C PHE A 134 -3.97 -8.16 -14.32
N SER A 135 -3.45 -8.67 -15.44
CA SER A 135 -2.14 -9.33 -15.48
C SER A 135 -1.01 -8.34 -15.21
N ILE A 136 -1.05 -7.17 -15.86
CA ILE A 136 -0.08 -6.09 -15.68
C ILE A 136 -0.17 -5.52 -14.27
N LEU A 137 -1.39 -5.29 -13.77
CA LEU A 137 -1.63 -4.82 -12.40
C LEU A 137 -1.07 -5.81 -11.38
N LYS A 138 -1.27 -7.11 -11.60
CA LYS A 138 -0.69 -8.16 -10.77
C LYS A 138 0.84 -8.06 -10.77
N SER A 139 1.49 -7.96 -11.93
CA SER A 139 2.96 -7.82 -12.01
C SER A 139 3.44 -6.53 -11.30
N GLN A 140 2.77 -5.40 -11.53
CA GLN A 140 3.11 -4.12 -10.87
C GLN A 140 3.01 -4.18 -9.34
N GLU A 141 1.95 -4.79 -8.80
CA GLU A 141 1.76 -4.90 -7.35
C GLU A 141 2.65 -6.00 -6.74
N CYS A 142 2.71 -7.19 -7.35
CA CYS A 142 3.41 -8.34 -6.78
C CYS A 142 4.92 -8.34 -7.00
N GLU A 143 5.39 -7.84 -8.14
CA GLU A 143 6.80 -7.92 -8.52
C GLU A 143 7.46 -6.57 -8.34
N THR A 144 6.94 -5.53 -9.00
CA THR A 144 7.60 -4.21 -9.00
C THR A 144 7.49 -3.52 -7.64
N THR A 145 6.27 -3.33 -7.13
CA THR A 145 6.03 -2.59 -5.88
C THR A 145 6.60 -3.31 -4.67
N PHE A 146 6.44 -4.65 -4.61
CA PHE A 146 7.02 -5.46 -3.54
C PHE A 146 8.56 -5.39 -3.55
N THR A 147 9.19 -5.49 -4.72
CA THR A 147 10.65 -5.41 -4.84
C THR A 147 11.16 -4.03 -4.43
N GLN A 148 10.50 -2.96 -4.85
CA GLN A 148 10.86 -1.60 -4.44
C GLN A 148 10.71 -1.38 -2.94
N LEU A 149 9.57 -1.76 -2.34
CA LEU A 149 9.37 -1.68 -0.89
C LEU A 149 10.39 -2.51 -0.12
N SER A 150 10.71 -3.71 -0.60
CA SER A 150 11.72 -4.58 0.01
C SER A 150 13.11 -3.96 -0.08
N SER A 151 13.45 -3.31 -1.20
CA SER A 151 14.71 -2.61 -1.38
C SER A 151 14.83 -1.42 -0.42
N VAL A 152 13.80 -0.57 -0.34
CA VAL A 152 13.78 0.58 0.58
C VAL A 152 13.80 0.11 2.03
N TYR A 153 13.08 -0.96 2.37
CA TYR A 153 13.14 -1.56 3.70
C TYR A 153 14.54 -2.03 4.07
N ARG A 154 15.25 -2.73 3.16
CA ARG A 154 16.63 -3.17 3.40
C ARG A 154 17.58 -2.00 3.66
N GLN A 155 17.44 -0.91 2.91
CA GLN A 155 18.21 0.33 3.13
C GLN A 155 17.85 0.96 4.49
N ALA A 156 16.55 0.93 4.83
CA ALA A 156 16.02 1.43 6.08
C ALA A 156 16.40 0.60 7.34
N ILE A 157 16.95 -0.61 7.21
CA ILE A 157 17.47 -1.40 8.35
C ILE A 157 18.57 -0.63 9.10
N SER A 158 19.29 0.26 8.41
CA SER A 158 20.28 1.15 9.01
C SER A 158 19.67 2.41 9.67
N MET A 159 18.37 2.68 9.45
CA MET A 159 17.67 3.88 9.93
C MET A 159 17.09 3.72 11.35
N THR A 160 16.17 4.63 11.72
CA THR A 160 15.42 4.58 12.97
C THR A 160 14.42 3.43 12.98
N ALA A 161 14.19 2.83 14.15
CA ALA A 161 13.25 1.73 14.33
C ALA A 161 11.82 2.11 13.87
N SER A 162 11.43 3.37 14.01
CA SER A 162 10.11 3.87 13.59
C SER A 162 9.88 3.75 12.08
N ILE A 163 10.90 4.01 11.25
CA ILE A 163 10.80 3.80 9.79
C ILE A 163 10.70 2.33 9.47
N GLN A 164 11.51 1.50 10.11
CA GLN A 164 11.51 0.06 9.88
C GLN A 164 10.16 -0.56 10.21
N ILE A 165 9.58 -0.19 11.36
CA ILE A 165 8.25 -0.64 11.78
C ILE A 165 7.20 -0.17 10.78
N TYR A 166 7.22 1.10 10.36
CA TYR A 166 6.26 1.61 9.40
C TYR A 166 6.35 0.90 8.04
N LEU A 167 7.57 0.76 7.47
CA LEU A 167 7.79 0.08 6.20
C LEU A 167 7.39 -1.41 6.28
N LYS A 168 7.71 -2.10 7.37
CA LYS A 168 7.40 -3.52 7.56
C LYS A 168 5.91 -3.75 7.82
N GLU A 169 5.40 -3.17 8.90
CA GLU A 169 4.07 -3.50 9.43
C GLU A 169 2.95 -2.80 8.68
N LYS A 170 3.18 -1.60 8.13
CA LYS A 170 2.15 -0.86 7.38
C LYS A 170 2.25 -1.07 5.88
N LEU A 171 3.43 -0.96 5.27
CA LEU A 171 3.55 -1.03 3.81
C LEU A 171 3.75 -2.45 3.30
N LEU A 172 4.78 -3.17 3.74
CA LEU A 172 5.12 -4.51 3.21
C LEU A 172 4.02 -5.54 3.49
N MET A 173 3.52 -5.62 4.73
CA MET A 173 2.44 -6.55 5.07
C MET A 173 1.16 -6.29 4.26
N ARG A 174 0.82 -5.01 4.06
CA ARG A 174 -0.32 -4.62 3.23
C ARG A 174 -0.08 -4.91 1.75
N GLN A 175 1.14 -4.76 1.26
CA GLN A 175 1.51 -5.09 -0.11
C GLN A 175 1.41 -6.60 -0.38
N ILE A 176 1.81 -7.44 0.58
CA ILE A 176 1.64 -8.90 0.50
C ILE A 176 0.16 -9.26 0.39
N LEU A 177 -0.68 -8.69 1.24
CA LEU A 177 -2.13 -8.91 1.18
C LEU A 177 -2.68 -8.45 -0.18
N THR A 178 -2.29 -7.26 -0.63
CA THR A 178 -2.71 -6.72 -1.93
C THR A 178 -2.33 -7.63 -3.09
N CYS A 179 -1.09 -8.09 -3.12
CA CYS A 179 -0.61 -9.01 -4.15
C CYS A 179 -1.42 -10.32 -4.15
N LYS A 180 -1.73 -10.88 -2.97
CA LYS A 180 -2.58 -12.08 -2.86
C LYS A 180 -3.97 -11.83 -3.45
N LEU A 181 -4.63 -10.75 -3.03
CA LEU A 181 -5.98 -10.39 -3.48
C LEU A 181 -6.02 -10.15 -5.01
N THR A 182 -5.07 -9.40 -5.55
CA THR A 182 -4.94 -9.14 -6.99
C THR A 182 -4.65 -10.43 -7.77
N SER A 183 -3.82 -11.32 -7.21
CA SER A 183 -3.53 -12.63 -7.81
C SER A 183 -4.76 -13.54 -7.85
N ASP A 184 -5.51 -13.62 -6.74
CA ASP A 184 -6.75 -14.40 -6.65
C ASP A 184 -7.80 -13.88 -7.65
N LEU A 185 -7.90 -12.56 -7.79
CA LEU A 185 -8.80 -11.93 -8.74
C LEU A 185 -8.38 -12.21 -10.19
N TYR A 186 -7.08 -12.11 -10.49
CA TYR A 186 -6.54 -12.47 -11.81
C TYR A 186 -6.82 -13.93 -12.16
N VAL A 187 -6.61 -14.88 -11.23
CA VAL A 187 -6.90 -16.30 -11.47
C VAL A 187 -8.38 -16.52 -11.76
N LYS A 188 -9.29 -15.82 -11.06
CA LYS A 188 -10.73 -15.87 -11.35
C LYS A 188 -11.02 -15.33 -12.74
N LEU A 189 -10.50 -14.16 -13.09
CA LEU A 189 -10.67 -13.56 -14.42
C LEU A 189 -10.15 -14.50 -15.52
N ASP A 190 -8.94 -15.04 -15.35
CA ASP A 190 -8.32 -15.98 -16.29
C ASP A 190 -9.19 -17.23 -16.46
N ARG A 191 -9.67 -17.83 -15.35
CA ARG A 191 -10.50 -19.04 -15.37
C ARG A 191 -11.87 -18.83 -16.01
N PHE A 192 -12.52 -17.68 -15.80
CA PHE A 192 -13.86 -17.43 -16.32
C PHE A 192 -13.85 -16.86 -17.75
N ILE A 193 -12.73 -16.30 -18.20
CA ILE A 193 -12.64 -15.60 -19.49
C ILE A 193 -11.84 -16.39 -20.54
N LYS A 194 -10.74 -17.08 -20.18
CA LYS A 194 -9.96 -17.89 -21.17
C LYS A 194 -10.73 -19.03 -21.83
N PRO A 195 -11.59 -19.81 -21.13
CA PRO A 195 -12.30 -20.91 -21.77
C PRO A 195 -13.45 -20.44 -22.68
N SER A 196 -13.86 -19.16 -22.56
CA SER A 196 -14.92 -18.55 -23.36
C SER A 196 -14.39 -18.15 -24.74
N SER A 197 -14.26 -19.12 -25.65
CA SER A 197 -14.00 -18.87 -27.07
C SER A 197 -15.16 -18.15 -27.77
N ASN A 198 -16.35 -18.10 -27.15
CA ASN A 198 -17.51 -17.36 -27.61
C ASN A 198 -17.48 -15.93 -27.06
N ASP A 199 -17.43 -14.92 -27.93
CA ASP A 199 -17.32 -13.51 -27.51
C ASP A 199 -18.59 -12.97 -26.82
N ARG A 200 -19.72 -13.67 -26.95
CA ARG A 200 -21.01 -13.25 -26.37
C ARG A 200 -21.15 -13.49 -24.86
N SER A 201 -20.43 -14.45 -24.27
CA SER A 201 -20.53 -14.76 -22.82
C SER A 201 -19.62 -13.91 -21.94
N ILE A 202 -18.74 -13.13 -22.54
CA ILE A 202 -17.65 -12.41 -21.85
C ILE A 202 -18.16 -11.23 -21.01
N PRO A 203 -19.09 -10.39 -21.50
CA PRO A 203 -19.67 -9.34 -20.65
C PRO A 203 -20.34 -9.92 -19.40
N PHE A 204 -21.01 -11.07 -19.53
CA PHE A 204 -21.65 -11.75 -18.41
C PHE A 204 -20.62 -12.32 -17.42
N SER A 205 -19.57 -13.00 -17.91
CA SER A 205 -18.47 -13.47 -17.05
C SER A 205 -17.77 -12.33 -16.31
N LEU A 206 -17.54 -11.19 -16.97
CA LEU A 206 -16.95 -10.00 -16.35
C LEU A 206 -17.88 -9.37 -15.32
N MET A 207 -19.18 -9.22 -15.62
CA MET A 207 -20.18 -8.75 -14.66
C MET A 207 -20.32 -9.70 -13.47
N PHE A 208 -20.19 -11.02 -13.70
CA PHE A 208 -20.20 -12.02 -12.64
C PHE A 208 -18.99 -11.87 -11.71
N VAL A 209 -17.78 -11.72 -12.26
CA VAL A 209 -16.58 -11.50 -11.44
C VAL A 209 -16.65 -10.14 -10.74
N ASP A 210 -17.12 -9.09 -11.41
CA ASP A 210 -17.35 -7.76 -10.80
C ASP A 210 -18.29 -7.85 -9.60
N SER A 211 -19.43 -8.55 -9.72
CA SER A 211 -20.38 -8.74 -8.61
C SER A 211 -19.75 -9.40 -7.37
N ARG A 212 -18.70 -10.20 -7.58
CA ARG A 212 -17.93 -10.91 -6.55
C ARG A 212 -16.63 -10.21 -6.15
N ALA A 213 -16.30 -9.08 -6.79
CA ALA A 213 -15.27 -8.17 -6.31
C ALA A 213 -15.77 -7.35 -5.11
N LYS A 214 -17.08 -7.38 -4.82
CA LYS A 214 -17.66 -6.82 -3.60
C LYS A 214 -17.26 -7.69 -2.40
N LEU A 215 -16.32 -7.18 -1.59
CA LEU A 215 -15.70 -7.78 -0.40
C LEU A 215 -14.32 -8.40 -0.65
N MET A 216 -13.35 -7.51 -0.94
CA MET A 216 -11.97 -7.63 -0.45
C MET A 216 -11.63 -6.39 0.34
#